data_AF-A0A6B0T299-F1
#
_entry.id   AF-A0A6B0T299-F1
#
_cell.length_a   1.000
_cell.length_b   1.000
_cell.length_c   1.000
_cell.angle_alpha   90.00
_cell.angle_beta   90.00
_cell.angle_gamma   90.00
#
_symmetry.space_group_name_H-M   'P 1'
#
loop_
_entity.id
_entity.type
_entity.pdbx_description
1 polymer ?
#
loop_
_entity_poly.entity_id
_entity_poly.type
_entity_poly.pdbx_seq_one_letter_code
_entity_poly.pdbx_strand_id
1 'polypeptide(L)'
;MNDDAGGDDGDLGDGEDHHHDRDADPDAEYLLTRRETPEGTLVAVCDADVLGETFEDGEVTLDVTEEFYGGDEAEPADADAVVEGLYDADTANLVGADCVRVAVDAGVIDADRVLEVGDTLHAQLLWL
;
A
#
# COMPACT_ATOMS: atom_id res chain seq x y z
N MET A 1 47.13 9.90 42.32
CA MET A 1 45.97 9.76 43.22
C MET A 1 44.92 10.69 42.68
N ASN A 2 43.77 10.07 42.33
CA ASN A 2 42.52 10.63 41.83
C ASN A 2 42.53 10.86 40.31
N ASP A 3 42.01 9.97 39.45
CA ASP A 3 40.68 9.29 39.34
C ASP A 3 39.63 10.17 38.62
N ASP A 4 38.81 9.48 37.80
CA ASP A 4 37.66 9.90 36.96
C ASP A 4 37.97 10.55 35.59
N ALA A 5 37.74 9.98 34.39
CA ALA A 5 36.75 9.07 33.77
C ALA A 5 35.59 9.77 33.01
N GLY A 6 35.36 9.33 31.76
CA GLY A 6 34.21 9.60 30.84
C GLY A 6 34.24 10.97 30.13
N GLY A 7 34.13 11.16 28.80
CA GLY A 7 33.32 10.46 27.78
C GLY A 7 31.83 10.71 28.05
N ASP A 8 30.91 11.10 27.17
CA ASP A 8 30.74 11.20 25.72
C ASP A 8 29.37 11.93 25.58
N ASP A 9 29.18 12.83 24.62
CA ASP A 9 27.82 13.28 24.26
C ASP A 9 27.77 13.47 22.74
N GLY A 10 27.79 12.33 22.03
CA GLY A 10 27.26 12.25 20.67
C GLY A 10 25.73 12.27 20.71
N ASP A 11 25.13 13.40 20.37
CA ASP A 11 23.68 13.54 20.21
C ASP A 11 23.26 12.96 18.84
N LEU A 12 22.95 11.67 18.89
CA LEU A 12 21.80 10.99 18.29
C LEU A 12 21.34 11.47 16.90
N GLY A 13 21.75 10.70 15.89
CA GLY A 13 20.95 10.54 14.70
C GLY A 13 19.82 9.56 15.01
N ASP A 14 18.60 10.04 15.07
CA ASP A 14 17.42 9.19 14.97
C ASP A 14 17.27 8.79 13.49
N GLY A 15 17.85 7.64 13.14
CA GLY A 15 17.43 6.91 11.96
C GLY A 15 16.03 6.38 12.24
N GLU A 16 15.07 6.70 11.38
CA GLU A 16 13.79 6.02 11.37
C GLU A 16 14.03 4.63 10.77
N ASP A 17 14.48 3.68 11.61
CA ASP A 17 14.36 2.27 11.29
C ASP A 17 12.88 1.89 11.34
N HIS A 18 12.22 2.00 10.20
CA HIS A 18 11.04 1.20 9.91
C HIS A 18 11.50 -0.26 9.83
N HIS A 19 11.66 -0.87 11.00
CA HIS A 19 11.89 -2.29 11.15
C HIS A 19 10.60 -2.97 10.73
N HIS A 20 10.59 -3.32 9.46
CA HIS A 20 9.54 -4.02 8.75
C HIS A 20 9.57 -5.49 9.16
N ASP A 21 8.83 -5.80 10.22
CA ASP A 21 8.66 -7.15 10.72
C ASP A 21 7.98 -7.99 9.62
N ARG A 22 8.80 -8.86 9.02
CA ARG A 22 8.39 -9.83 8.00
C ARG A 22 7.65 -10.98 8.65
N ASP A 23 6.38 -10.79 8.89
CA ASP A 23 5.42 -11.87 9.01
C ASP A 23 4.19 -11.42 8.21
N ALA A 24 3.98 -12.00 7.03
CA ALA A 24 2.74 -11.81 6.29
C ALA A 24 1.60 -12.32 7.16
N ASP A 25 0.87 -11.40 7.81
CA ASP A 25 -0.29 -11.73 8.62
C ASP A 25 -1.30 -12.49 7.73
N PRO A 26 -1.59 -13.76 8.01
CA PRO A 26 -2.48 -14.57 7.18
C PRO A 26 -3.95 -14.15 7.30
N ASP A 27 -4.25 -13.22 8.21
CA ASP A 27 -5.54 -12.57 8.41
C ASP A 27 -5.59 -11.17 7.76
N ALA A 28 -4.53 -10.73 7.08
CA ALA A 28 -4.50 -9.42 6.44
C ALA A 28 -5.49 -9.36 5.28
N GLU A 29 -6.44 -8.44 5.37
CA GLU A 29 -7.51 -8.26 4.39
C GLU A 29 -6.99 -7.61 3.10
N TYR A 30 -5.89 -6.84 3.19
CA TYR A 30 -5.32 -6.10 2.08
C TYR A 30 -3.81 -6.31 1.97
N LEU A 31 -3.30 -6.20 0.75
CA LEU A 31 -1.88 -6.12 0.44
C LEU A 31 -1.58 -4.73 -0.08
N LEU A 32 -0.52 -4.11 0.46
CA LEU A 32 -0.08 -2.78 0.10
C LEU A 32 1.38 -2.80 -0.33
N THR A 33 1.66 -2.24 -1.49
CA THR A 33 3.02 -2.05 -2.01
C THR A 33 3.31 -0.56 -2.17
N ARG A 34 4.48 -0.11 -1.71
CA ARG A 34 4.99 1.26 -1.92
C ARG A 34 6.22 1.24 -2.79
N ARG A 35 6.25 2.09 -3.82
CA ARG A 35 7.37 2.21 -4.76
C ARG A 35 7.67 3.66 -5.07
N GLU A 36 8.94 4.05 -4.98
CA GLU A 36 9.40 5.35 -5.44
C GLU A 36 9.58 5.33 -6.96
N THR A 37 8.92 6.24 -7.66
CA THR A 37 9.04 6.42 -9.10
C THR A 37 9.57 7.82 -9.43
N PRO A 38 10.05 8.07 -10.66
CA PRO A 38 10.43 9.42 -11.09
C PRO A 38 9.27 10.44 -11.04
N GLU A 39 8.03 9.95 -11.01
CA GLU A 39 6.80 10.75 -10.99
C GLU A 39 6.23 10.92 -9.58
N GLY A 40 6.84 10.29 -8.57
CA GLY A 40 6.41 10.34 -7.17
C GLY A 40 6.25 8.96 -6.53
N THR A 41 5.68 8.94 -5.33
CA THR A 41 5.33 7.73 -4.58
C THR A 41 4.13 7.05 -5.24
N LEU A 42 4.32 5.82 -5.69
CA LEU A 42 3.26 4.95 -6.17
C LEU A 42 2.85 3.96 -5.09
N VAL A 43 1.55 3.92 -4.78
CA VAL A 43 0.96 2.93 -3.89
C VAL A 43 0.07 1.98 -4.69
N ALA A 44 0.28 0.67 -4.53
CA ALA A 44 -0.66 -0.33 -5.02
C ALA A 44 -1.33 -0.98 -3.82
N VAL A 45 -2.66 -1.14 -3.88
CA VAL A 45 -3.45 -1.84 -2.87
C VAL A 45 -4.28 -2.90 -3.56
N CYS A 46 -4.32 -4.12 -3.03
CA CYS A 46 -5.29 -5.12 -3.45
C CYS A 46 -5.93 -5.85 -2.27
N ASP A 47 -7.14 -6.37 -2.47
CA ASP A 47 -7.70 -7.35 -1.54
C ASP A 47 -6.83 -8.62 -1.60
N ALA A 48 -6.54 -9.22 -0.45
CA ALA A 48 -5.67 -10.41 -0.42
C ALA A 48 -6.30 -11.59 -1.20
N ASP A 49 -7.63 -11.70 -1.18
CA ASP A 49 -8.38 -12.77 -1.85
C ASP A 49 -8.39 -12.67 -3.39
N VAL A 50 -8.11 -11.50 -3.97
CA VAL A 50 -8.08 -11.30 -5.43
C VAL A 50 -6.69 -11.47 -6.04
N LEU A 51 -5.67 -11.71 -5.21
CA LEU A 51 -4.30 -11.92 -5.67
C LEU A 51 -4.18 -13.20 -6.50
N GLY A 52 -3.53 -13.10 -7.66
CA GLY A 52 -3.38 -14.19 -8.62
C GLY A 52 -4.58 -14.37 -9.55
N GLU A 53 -5.62 -13.54 -9.42
CA GLU A 53 -6.77 -13.54 -10.31
C GLU A 53 -6.58 -12.60 -11.51
N THR A 54 -7.27 -12.92 -12.61
CA THR A 54 -7.36 -12.07 -13.79
C THR A 54 -8.82 -11.74 -14.03
N PHE A 55 -9.15 -10.46 -14.10
CA PHE A 55 -10.51 -9.97 -14.34
C PHE A 55 -10.60 -9.34 -15.73
N GLU A 56 -11.72 -9.56 -16.40
CA GLU A 56 -11.94 -9.10 -17.77
C GLU A 56 -13.32 -8.43 -17.89
N ASP A 57 -13.36 -7.20 -18.40
CA ASP A 57 -14.59 -6.52 -18.81
C ASP A 57 -14.43 -5.91 -20.19
N GLY A 58 -15.01 -6.57 -21.20
CA GLY A 58 -14.98 -6.13 -22.59
C GLY A 58 -13.56 -6.04 -23.15
N GLU A 59 -13.03 -4.82 -23.22
CA GLU A 59 -11.68 -4.51 -23.73
C GLU A 59 -10.65 -4.30 -22.60
N VAL A 60 -11.10 -4.28 -21.34
CA VAL A 60 -10.26 -4.09 -20.15
C VAL A 60 -9.91 -5.45 -19.56
N THR A 61 -8.61 -5.65 -19.33
CA THR A 61 -8.07 -6.83 -18.63
C THR A 61 -7.23 -6.34 -17.46
N LEU A 62 -7.53 -6.85 -16.27
CA LEU A 62 -6.84 -6.54 -15.03
C LEU A 62 -6.17 -7.82 -14.52
N ASP A 63 -4.85 -7.83 -14.56
CA ASP A 63 -4.05 -9.00 -14.17
C ASP A 63 -3.41 -8.74 -12.80
N VAL A 64 -3.97 -9.37 -11.76
CA VAL A 64 -3.56 -9.15 -10.36
C VAL A 64 -2.45 -10.11 -10.01
N THR A 65 -1.28 -9.93 -10.63
CA THR A 65 -0.16 -10.86 -10.41
C THR A 65 0.54 -10.62 -9.09
N GLU A 66 1.05 -11.71 -8.50
CA GLU A 66 1.94 -11.67 -7.34
C GLU A 66 3.12 -10.71 -7.59
N GLU A 67 3.70 -10.67 -8.79
CA GLU A 67 4.83 -9.77 -9.10
C GLU A 67 4.49 -8.26 -9.01
N PHE A 68 3.21 -7.87 -9.11
CA PHE A 68 2.77 -6.47 -9.08
C PHE A 68 2.07 -6.05 -7.79
N TYR A 69 1.29 -6.95 -7.19
CA TYR A 69 0.41 -6.64 -6.06
C TYR A 69 0.71 -7.46 -4.79
N GLY A 70 1.50 -8.54 -4.89
CA GLY A 70 1.74 -9.50 -3.80
C GLY A 70 3.18 -10.00 -3.70
N GLY A 71 4.15 -9.24 -4.24
CA GLY A 71 5.53 -9.66 -4.37
C GLY A 71 6.31 -9.45 -3.07
N ASP A 72 7.64 -9.59 -3.09
CA ASP A 72 8.50 -9.34 -1.91
C ASP A 72 8.38 -7.91 -1.34
N GLU A 73 7.76 -6.98 -2.07
CA GLU A 73 7.52 -5.59 -1.66
C GLU A 73 6.10 -5.36 -1.12
N ALA A 74 5.22 -6.36 -1.20
CA ALA A 74 3.83 -6.26 -0.78
C ALA A 74 3.68 -6.67 0.69
N GLU A 75 3.04 -5.80 1.45
CA GLU A 75 2.84 -5.99 2.88
C GLU A 75 1.38 -6.17 3.25
N PRO A 76 1.10 -7.02 4.25
CA PRO A 76 -0.20 -7.05 4.89
C PRO A 76 -0.57 -5.65 5.42
N ALA A 77 -1.80 -5.23 5.17
CA ALA A 77 -2.31 -3.94 5.61
C ALA A 77 -3.75 -4.05 6.10
N ASP A 78 -4.06 -3.29 7.15
CA ASP A 78 -5.44 -3.03 7.59
C ASP A 78 -6.03 -1.81 6.87
N ALA A 79 -7.35 -1.58 7.03
CA ALA A 79 -8.05 -0.47 6.40
C ALA A 79 -7.43 0.91 6.71
N ASP A 80 -6.99 1.15 7.95
CA ASP A 80 -6.32 2.40 8.32
C ASP A 80 -4.98 2.56 7.57
N ALA A 81 -4.20 1.48 7.43
CA ALA A 81 -2.93 1.51 6.71
C ALA A 81 -3.12 1.75 5.20
N VAL A 82 -4.21 1.21 4.62
CA VAL A 82 -4.64 1.53 3.26
C VAL A 82 -4.87 3.03 3.12
N VAL A 83 -5.71 3.62 3.98
CA VAL A 83 -6.05 5.06 3.90
C VAL A 83 -4.81 5.94 4.05
N GLU A 84 -3.96 5.67 5.05
CA GLU A 84 -2.71 6.38 5.26
C GLU A 84 -1.78 6.27 4.04
N GLY A 85 -1.68 5.09 3.44
CA GLY A 85 -0.92 4.88 2.21
C GLY A 85 -1.43 5.71 1.04
N LEU A 86 -2.75 5.82 0.86
CA LEU A 86 -3.32 6.62 -0.22
C LEU A 86 -3.09 8.13 -0.05
N TYR A 87 -3.01 8.62 1.20
CA TYR A 87 -2.68 10.03 1.49
C TYR A 87 -1.20 10.36 1.28
N ASP A 88 -0.31 9.38 1.47
CA ASP A 88 1.14 9.53 1.27
C ASP A 88 1.57 9.32 -0.19
N ALA A 89 0.69 8.75 -1.01
CA ALA A 89 0.94 8.51 -2.43
C ALA A 89 0.84 9.79 -3.26
N ASP A 90 1.58 9.85 -4.37
CA ASP A 90 1.30 10.76 -5.49
C ASP A 90 0.33 10.09 -6.49
N THR A 91 0.46 8.77 -6.65
CA THR A 91 -0.39 7.94 -7.50
C THR A 91 -0.74 6.65 -6.76
N ALA A 92 -1.99 6.20 -6.83
CA ALA A 92 -2.37 4.90 -6.29
C ALA A 92 -3.27 4.09 -7.21
N ASN A 93 -3.07 2.76 -7.22
CA ASN A 93 -3.92 1.80 -7.91
C ASN A 93 -4.52 0.84 -6.89
N LEU A 94 -5.84 0.72 -6.90
CA LEU A 94 -6.58 -0.17 -6.00
C LEU A 94 -7.30 -1.23 -6.82
N VAL A 95 -7.24 -2.48 -6.36
CA VAL A 95 -7.93 -3.61 -6.99
C VAL A 95 -8.58 -4.49 -5.94
N GLY A 96 -9.90 -4.58 -5.97
CA GLY A 96 -10.66 -5.30 -4.95
C GLY A 96 -11.86 -4.50 -4.47
N ALA A 97 -12.95 -5.19 -4.15
CA ALA A 97 -14.17 -4.54 -3.73
C ALA A 97 -14.04 -3.90 -2.34
N ASP A 98 -13.29 -4.54 -1.43
CA ASP A 98 -13.20 -4.12 -0.04
C ASP A 98 -12.22 -2.95 0.13
N CYS A 99 -11.01 -3.02 -0.45
CA CYS A 99 -10.06 -1.91 -0.41
C CYS A 99 -10.58 -0.65 -1.13
N VAL A 100 -11.28 -0.81 -2.26
CA VAL A 100 -11.92 0.32 -2.95
C VAL A 100 -13.02 0.93 -2.09
N ARG A 101 -13.83 0.11 -1.41
CA ARG A 101 -14.84 0.61 -0.46
C ARG A 101 -14.20 1.39 0.68
N VAL A 102 -13.09 0.92 1.26
CA VAL A 102 -12.35 1.64 2.31
C VAL A 102 -11.93 3.02 1.82
N ALA A 103 -11.35 3.12 0.62
CA ALA A 103 -10.92 4.38 0.05
C ALA A 103 -12.07 5.37 -0.22
N VAL A 104 -13.23 4.85 -0.65
CA VAL A 104 -14.44 5.64 -0.87
C VAL A 104 -15.08 6.09 0.44
N ASP A 105 -15.20 5.19 1.42
CA ASP A 105 -15.77 5.48 2.75
C ASP A 105 -14.89 6.51 3.50
N ALA A 106 -13.58 6.48 3.30
CA ALA A 106 -12.63 7.49 3.81
C ALA A 106 -12.68 8.84 3.04
N GLY A 107 -13.37 8.89 1.90
CA GLY A 107 -13.48 10.09 1.06
C GLY A 107 -12.21 10.43 0.28
N VAL A 108 -11.28 9.48 0.15
CA VAL A 108 -10.05 9.64 -0.65
C VAL A 108 -10.36 9.44 -2.13
N ILE A 109 -11.27 8.51 -2.45
CA ILE A 109 -11.73 8.23 -3.81
C ILE A 109 -13.22 8.56 -3.91
N ASP A 110 -13.61 9.22 -5.00
CA ASP A 110 -15.01 9.48 -5.30
C ASP A 110 -15.67 8.20 -5.86
N ALA A 111 -16.85 7.82 -5.38
CA ALA A 111 -17.51 6.58 -5.81
C ALA A 111 -17.79 6.56 -7.33
N ASP A 112 -18.02 7.73 -7.94
CA ASP A 112 -18.19 7.90 -9.37
C ASP A 112 -16.90 7.66 -10.20
N ARG A 113 -15.75 7.47 -9.54
CA ARG A 113 -14.44 7.18 -10.14
C ARG A 113 -14.03 5.71 -10.04
N VAL A 114 -14.89 4.87 -9.48
CA VAL A 114 -14.68 3.43 -9.39
C VAL A 114 -15.10 2.77 -10.70
N LEU A 115 -14.24 1.89 -11.21
CA LEU A 115 -14.48 1.07 -12.38
C LEU A 115 -14.82 -0.35 -11.94
N GLU A 116 -15.92 -0.89 -12.46
CA GLU A 116 -16.25 -2.31 -12.32
C GLU A 116 -15.52 -3.09 -13.42
N VAL A 117 -14.76 -4.13 -13.05
CA VAL A 117 -14.04 -4.99 -14.00
C VAL A 117 -14.35 -6.45 -13.67
N GLY A 118 -15.21 -7.08 -14.48
CA GLY A 118 -15.67 -8.44 -14.23
C GLY A 118 -16.39 -8.54 -12.87
N ASP A 119 -15.83 -9.33 -11.96
CA ASP A 119 -16.33 -9.53 -10.60
C ASP A 119 -15.62 -8.67 -9.54
N THR A 120 -14.68 -7.79 -9.93
CA THR A 120 -13.93 -6.92 -9.02
C THR A 120 -14.14 -5.43 -9.28
N LEU A 121 -13.63 -4.60 -8.37
CA LEU A 121 -13.58 -3.14 -8.50
C LEU A 121 -12.14 -2.69 -8.70
N HIS A 122 -11.97 -1.65 -9.51
CA HIS A 122 -10.71 -0.96 -9.69
C HIS A 122 -10.89 0.53 -9.46
N ALA A 123 -9.93 1.16 -8.80
CA ALA A 123 -9.88 2.61 -8.70
C ALA A 123 -8.44 3.10 -8.83
N GLN A 124 -8.30 4.32 -9.37
CA GLN A 124 -7.02 4.98 -9.48
C GLN A 124 -7.10 6.38 -8.87
N LEU A 125 -6.10 6.70 -8.06
CA LEU A 125 -5.88 8.02 -7.46
C LEU A 125 -4.67 8.67 -8.13
N LEU A 126 -4.82 9.95 -8.47
CA LEU A 126 -3.75 10.79 -8.99
C LEU A 126 -3.85 12.14 -8.28
N TRP A 127 -2.85 12.45 -7.47
CA TRP A 127 -2.70 13.77 -6.88
C TRP A 127 -1.95 14.66 -7.89
N LEU A 128 -2.55 15.80 -8.27
CA LEU A 128 -2.02 16.78 -9.23
C LEU A 128 -1.57 18.07 -8.54
#